data_AF-A0A1M3CGY9-F1
#
_entry.id   AF-A0A1M3CGY9-F1
#
_cell.length_a   1.000
_cell.length_b   1.000
_cell.length_c   1.000
_cell.angle_alpha   90.00
_cell.angle_beta   90.00
_cell.angle_gamma   90.00
#
_symmetry.space_group_name_H-M   'P 1'
#
loop_
_entity.id
_entity.type
_entity.pdbx_description
1 polymer ?
#
loop_
_entity_poly.entity_id
_entity_poly.type
_entity_poly.pdbx_seq_one_letter_code
_entity_poly.pdbx_strand_id
1 'polypeptide(L)'
;MKVAIYAREHHKRWIEAEGFEYAATPVAAATGADVLSVHIGLGRLDPETGAYSNAATVDASVLGAMNEGAVLVNYDRGEVVDVAALDAALASGRIAHAAIDADLFKDAATGRLSGPMLPYLPLEERHKGKLELLPHAAADTDHPSRVAGARQAVDQIMDVIRIKSVTNLKGDLPEGYVSAGSRTPAGIGKVTKQVAATAAEKADLLDELRQASESLAAIVGALSAVSDPGHRERIVDRYTGLLAESADRQRALLDQLGLYGPA
;
A
#
# COMPACT_ATOMS: atom_id res chain seq x y z
N MET A 1 6.46 -11.39 -10.72
CA MET A 1 7.48 -10.33 -10.65
C MET A 1 8.35 -10.61 -9.42
N LYS A 2 9.61 -10.19 -9.40
CA LYS A 2 10.42 -10.16 -8.16
C LYS A 2 10.19 -8.80 -7.50
N VAL A 3 9.85 -8.79 -6.21
CA VAL A 3 9.50 -7.55 -5.50
C VAL A 3 10.37 -7.43 -4.27
N ALA A 4 11.15 -6.34 -4.21
CA ALA A 4 11.91 -5.93 -3.05
C ALA A 4 11.26 -4.68 -2.44
N ILE A 5 11.04 -4.70 -1.13
CA ILE A 5 10.31 -3.67 -0.39
C ILE A 5 11.23 -3.04 0.64
N TYR A 6 11.46 -1.74 0.51
CA TYR A 6 11.97 -0.92 1.60
C TYR A 6 10.81 -0.44 2.49
N ALA A 7 10.90 -0.74 3.78
CA ALA A 7 10.02 -0.19 4.80
C ALA A 7 10.78 -0.11 6.13
N ARG A 8 10.15 0.48 7.15
CA ARG A 8 10.72 0.45 8.52
C ARG A 8 10.90 -1.00 8.97
N GLU A 9 11.98 -1.27 9.69
CA GLU A 9 12.41 -2.62 10.08
C GLU A 9 11.31 -3.49 10.72
N HIS A 10 10.43 -2.89 11.53
CA HIS A 10 9.33 -3.62 12.16
C HIS A 10 8.31 -4.23 11.18
N HIS A 11 8.33 -3.84 9.89
CA HIS A 11 7.54 -4.45 8.83
C HIS A 11 8.21 -5.68 8.18
N LYS A 12 9.51 -5.92 8.42
CA LYS A 12 10.29 -6.98 7.77
C LYS A 12 9.61 -8.35 7.81
N ARG A 13 9.20 -8.78 9.00
CA ARG A 13 8.58 -10.10 9.19
C ARG A 13 7.30 -10.28 8.37
N TRP A 14 6.55 -9.20 8.18
CA TRP A 14 5.31 -9.23 7.42
C TRP A 14 5.59 -9.27 5.91
N ILE A 15 6.52 -8.44 5.44
CA ILE A 15 7.00 -8.44 4.04
C ILE A 15 7.49 -9.83 3.64
N GLU A 16 8.34 -10.45 4.46
CA GLU A 16 8.87 -11.79 4.20
C GLU A 16 7.79 -12.88 4.30
N ALA A 17 6.78 -12.72 5.15
CA ALA A 17 5.67 -13.67 5.27
C ALA A 17 4.76 -13.68 4.02
N GLU A 18 4.67 -12.56 3.29
CA GLU A 18 3.98 -12.49 1.99
C GLU A 18 4.84 -13.02 0.82
N GLY A 19 6.10 -13.37 1.08
CA GLY A 19 7.03 -13.88 0.07
C GLY A 19 7.78 -12.79 -0.69
N PHE A 20 7.79 -11.56 -0.20
CA PHE A 20 8.57 -10.46 -0.76
C PHE A 20 9.96 -10.35 -0.13
N GLU A 21 10.90 -9.75 -0.86
CA GLU A 21 12.23 -9.44 -0.34
C GLU A 21 12.18 -8.15 0.49
N TYR A 22 12.75 -8.17 1.69
CA TYR A 22 12.93 -6.96 2.49
C TYR A 22 14.27 -6.29 2.15
N ALA A 23 14.23 -4.99 1.86
CA ALA A 23 15.40 -4.15 1.66
C ALA A 23 15.60 -3.19 2.84
N ALA A 24 16.83 -3.08 3.32
CA ALA A 24 17.15 -2.23 4.48
C ALA A 24 17.21 -0.72 4.15
N THR A 25 17.36 -0.36 2.88
CA THR A 25 17.46 1.04 2.42
C THR A 25 16.67 1.25 1.12
N PRO A 26 16.27 2.48 0.78
CA PRO A 26 15.65 2.80 -0.51
C PRO A 26 16.53 2.40 -1.70
N VAL A 27 17.85 2.63 -1.61
CA VAL A 27 18.82 2.24 -2.64
C VAL A 27 18.84 0.71 -2.82
N ALA A 28 18.81 -0.05 -1.73
CA ALA A 28 18.77 -1.51 -1.82
C ALA A 28 17.49 -2.02 -2.48
N ALA A 29 16.33 -1.39 -2.22
CA ALA A 29 15.08 -1.72 -2.90
C ALA A 29 15.10 -1.36 -4.40
N ALA A 30 15.77 -0.26 -4.76
CA ALA A 30 15.87 0.22 -6.13
C ALA A 30 16.94 -0.50 -6.97
N THR A 31 17.89 -1.19 -6.33
CA THR A 31 19.01 -1.83 -7.02
C THR A 31 18.52 -2.89 -7.99
N GLY A 32 18.77 -2.66 -9.28
CA GLY A 32 18.38 -3.59 -10.33
C GLY A 32 16.87 -3.62 -10.62
N ALA A 33 16.10 -2.65 -10.12
CA ALA A 33 14.68 -2.55 -10.39
C ALA A 33 14.41 -1.97 -11.79
N ASP A 34 13.48 -2.60 -12.51
CA ASP A 34 12.93 -2.07 -13.77
C ASP A 34 11.79 -1.07 -13.51
N VAL A 35 11.13 -1.18 -12.35
CA VAL A 35 10.04 -0.31 -11.91
C VAL A 35 10.21 -0.03 -10.42
N LEU A 36 10.17 1.26 -10.04
CA LEU A 36 10.11 1.71 -8.65
C LEU A 36 8.77 2.39 -8.41
N SER A 37 7.97 1.87 -7.48
CA SER A 37 6.71 2.49 -7.04
C SER A 37 6.82 2.92 -5.58
N VAL A 38 6.46 4.16 -5.30
CA VAL A 38 6.62 4.78 -3.99
C VAL A 38 5.28 4.82 -3.26
N HIS A 39 5.25 4.29 -2.03
CA HIS A 39 4.06 4.23 -1.19
C HIS A 39 4.28 4.72 0.24
N ILE A 40 4.77 5.95 0.38
CA ILE A 40 5.05 6.57 1.67
C ILE A 40 4.45 7.98 1.76
N GLY A 41 3.83 8.30 2.89
CA GLY A 41 3.47 9.69 3.21
C GLY A 41 4.72 10.54 3.48
N LEU A 42 4.56 11.87 3.49
CA LEU A 42 5.67 12.80 3.73
C LEU A 42 6.31 12.66 5.14
N GLY A 43 5.57 12.12 6.10
CA GLY A 43 6.06 11.99 7.47
C GLY A 43 5.99 13.31 8.25
N ARG A 44 6.83 13.45 9.27
CA ARG A 44 6.81 14.63 10.15
C ARG A 44 7.46 15.82 9.44
N LEU A 45 6.83 16.98 9.55
CA LEU A 45 7.42 18.25 9.16
C LEU A 45 8.42 18.70 10.23
N ASP A 46 9.64 18.97 9.83
CA ASP A 46 10.63 19.63 10.66
C ASP A 46 10.33 21.15 10.69
N PRO A 47 10.02 21.74 11.85
CA PRO A 47 9.69 23.16 11.94
C PRO A 47 10.88 24.09 11.70
N GLU A 48 12.13 23.61 11.85
CA GLU A 48 13.32 24.44 11.65
C GLU A 48 13.69 24.55 10.17
N THR A 49 13.63 23.43 9.46
CA THR A 49 14.02 23.36 8.04
C THR A 49 12.84 23.51 7.08
N GLY A 50 11.61 23.27 7.56
CA GLY A 50 10.42 23.18 6.71
C GLY A 50 10.40 21.92 5.83
N ALA A 51 11.31 20.97 6.04
CA ALA A 51 11.40 19.74 5.28
C ALA A 51 10.59 18.62 5.93
N TYR A 52 9.94 17.80 5.11
CA TYR A 52 9.29 16.58 5.58
C TYR A 52 10.29 15.43 5.72
N SER A 53 10.08 14.54 6.68
CA SER A 53 11.00 13.43 6.99
C SER A 53 11.29 12.51 5.79
N ASN A 54 10.32 12.37 4.88
CA ASN A 54 10.44 11.53 3.69
C ASN A 54 10.55 12.35 2.39
N ALA A 55 10.70 13.67 2.46
CA ALA A 55 10.95 14.48 1.27
C ALA A 55 12.27 14.05 0.62
N ALA A 56 12.29 13.98 -0.72
CA ALA A 56 13.43 13.52 -1.51
C ALA A 56 14.00 12.14 -1.08
N THR A 57 13.16 11.24 -0.54
CA THR A 57 13.58 9.83 -0.30
C THR A 57 14.02 9.17 -1.60
N VAL A 58 13.37 9.49 -2.71
CA VAL A 58 13.81 9.08 -4.05
C VAL A 58 14.70 10.18 -4.61
N ASP A 59 15.98 10.09 -4.25
CA ASP A 59 17.04 11.00 -4.69
C ASP A 59 17.85 10.43 -5.88
N ALA A 60 18.92 11.12 -6.24
CA ALA A 60 19.83 10.69 -7.32
C ALA A 60 20.46 9.31 -7.07
N SER A 61 20.71 8.94 -5.81
CA SER A 61 21.30 7.65 -5.46
C SER A 61 20.31 6.51 -5.66
N VAL A 62 19.03 6.72 -5.31
CA VAL A 62 17.95 5.75 -5.53
C VAL A 62 17.69 5.58 -7.01
N LEU A 63 17.50 6.67 -7.75
CA LEU A 63 17.27 6.63 -9.20
C LEU A 63 18.46 6.02 -9.96
N GLY A 64 19.69 6.31 -9.52
CA GLY A 64 20.90 5.77 -10.11
C GLY A 64 21.11 4.27 -9.91
N ALA A 65 20.51 3.68 -8.87
CA ALA A 65 20.59 2.25 -8.57
C ALA A 65 19.64 1.39 -9.43
N MET A 66 18.60 2.00 -10.01
CA MET A 66 17.66 1.33 -10.91
C MET A 66 18.34 0.91 -12.23
N ASN A 67 17.74 -0.03 -12.95
CA ASN A 67 18.20 -0.38 -14.29
C ASN A 67 18.11 0.82 -15.25
N GLU A 68 18.92 0.81 -16.31
CA GLU A 68 18.77 1.79 -17.38
C GLU A 68 17.43 1.59 -18.10
N GLY A 69 16.74 2.69 -18.42
CA GLY A 69 15.41 2.64 -19.01
C GLY A 69 14.29 2.26 -18.05
N ALA A 70 14.50 2.34 -16.73
CA ALA A 70 13.51 1.96 -15.74
C ALA A 70 12.36 3.00 -15.62
N VAL A 71 11.29 2.61 -14.92
CA VAL A 71 10.08 3.43 -14.73
C VAL A 71 9.91 3.81 -13.26
N LEU A 72 9.63 5.09 -13.01
CA LEU A 72 9.26 5.60 -11.70
C LEU A 72 7.73 5.80 -11.62
N VAL A 73 7.11 5.36 -10.53
CA VAL A 73 5.70 5.63 -10.21
C VAL A 73 5.61 6.24 -8.82
N ASN A 74 5.01 7.42 -8.71
CA ASN A 74 4.73 8.08 -7.44
C ASN A 74 3.31 8.65 -7.43
N TYR A 75 2.37 7.86 -6.89
CA TYR A 75 0.98 8.28 -6.70
C TYR A 75 0.64 8.62 -5.24
N ASP A 76 1.66 8.90 -4.44
CA ASP A 76 1.49 9.23 -3.03
C ASP A 76 1.70 10.72 -2.78
N ARG A 77 2.95 11.20 -2.77
CA ARG A 77 3.27 12.59 -2.43
C ARG A 77 4.38 13.10 -3.34
N GLY A 78 4.11 14.19 -4.07
CA GLY A 78 5.02 14.72 -5.08
C GLY A 78 6.41 15.05 -4.52
N GLU A 79 6.50 15.51 -3.28
CA GLU A 79 7.77 15.93 -2.67
C GLU A 79 8.66 14.76 -2.22
N VAL A 80 8.20 13.51 -2.32
CA VAL A 80 9.02 12.33 -1.98
C VAL A 80 10.13 12.10 -3.01
N VAL A 81 9.96 12.61 -4.23
CA VAL A 81 10.97 12.52 -5.30
C VAL A 81 11.73 13.83 -5.39
N ASP A 82 13.05 13.75 -5.47
CA ASP A 82 13.89 14.88 -5.86
C ASP A 82 13.69 15.16 -7.36
N VAL A 83 13.02 16.25 -7.66
CA VAL A 83 12.65 16.65 -9.03
C VAL A 83 13.88 16.97 -9.88
N ALA A 84 14.94 17.51 -9.29
CA ALA A 84 16.18 17.80 -10.02
C ALA A 84 16.94 16.50 -10.34
N ALA A 85 16.95 15.55 -9.41
CA ALA A 85 17.50 14.22 -9.65
C ALA A 85 16.71 13.47 -10.74
N LEU A 86 15.38 13.57 -10.73
CA LEU A 86 14.53 12.98 -11.75
C LEU A 86 14.79 13.58 -13.14
N ASP A 87 14.92 14.91 -13.24
CA ASP A 87 15.27 15.60 -14.50
C ASP A 87 16.59 15.07 -15.10
N ALA A 88 17.62 14.91 -14.26
CA ALA A 88 18.90 14.35 -14.68
C ALA A 88 18.79 12.86 -15.07
N ALA A 89 17.99 12.08 -14.36
CA ALA A 89 17.77 10.66 -14.66
C ALA A 89 16.99 10.44 -15.97
N LEU A 90 16.01 11.30 -16.28
CA LEU A 90 15.29 11.33 -17.56
C LEU A 90 16.20 11.76 -18.73
N ALA A 91 17.07 12.75 -18.49
CA ALA A 91 18.03 13.24 -19.47
C ALA A 91 19.07 12.18 -19.84
N SER A 92 19.57 11.44 -18.85
CA SER A 92 20.57 10.37 -19.06
C SER A 92 19.99 9.07 -19.62
N GLY A 93 18.67 8.90 -19.62
CA GLY A 93 18.02 7.64 -20.01
C GLY A 93 18.03 6.58 -18.90
N ARG A 94 18.54 6.90 -17.70
CA ARG A 94 18.42 6.03 -16.53
C ARG A 94 16.95 5.73 -16.24
N ILE A 95 16.11 6.76 -16.27
CA ILE A 95 14.65 6.62 -16.19
C ILE A 95 14.08 6.88 -17.59
N ALA A 96 13.33 5.92 -18.12
CA ALA A 96 12.63 6.07 -19.40
C ALA A 96 11.31 6.83 -19.25
N HIS A 97 10.60 6.61 -18.15
CA HIS A 97 9.29 7.20 -17.90
C HIS A 97 9.04 7.43 -16.41
N ALA A 98 8.31 8.49 -16.07
CA ALA A 98 7.87 8.78 -14.70
C ALA A 98 6.38 9.13 -14.65
N ALA A 99 5.61 8.38 -13.86
CA ALA A 99 4.21 8.64 -13.59
C ALA A 99 4.05 9.28 -12.20
N ILE A 100 3.51 10.50 -12.15
CA ILE A 100 3.38 11.32 -10.94
C ILE A 100 1.91 11.71 -10.76
N ASP A 101 1.33 11.39 -9.61
CA ASP A 101 0.00 11.84 -9.22
C ASP A 101 0.11 12.70 -7.96
N ALA A 102 -0.18 14.00 -8.09
CA ALA A 102 0.01 14.97 -7.03
C ALA A 102 -0.90 16.20 -7.22
N ASP A 103 -1.19 16.91 -6.13
CA ASP A 103 -2.04 18.09 -6.19
C ASP A 103 -1.46 19.19 -7.08
N LEU A 104 -2.32 19.77 -7.92
CA LEU A 104 -2.09 21.02 -8.62
C LEU A 104 -3.24 21.97 -8.36
N PHE A 105 -2.97 23.05 -7.63
CA PHE A 105 -3.95 24.08 -7.33
C PHE A 105 -3.80 25.26 -8.28
N LYS A 106 -4.93 25.85 -8.67
CA LYS A 106 -4.99 27.07 -9.45
C LYS A 106 -5.77 28.12 -8.69
N ASP A 107 -5.13 29.25 -8.41
CA ASP A 107 -5.81 30.40 -7.80
C ASP A 107 -6.87 30.94 -8.76
N ALA A 108 -8.12 31.06 -8.28
CA ALA A 108 -9.26 31.40 -9.13
C ALA A 108 -9.22 32.85 -9.63
N ALA A 109 -8.59 33.77 -8.89
CA ALA A 109 -8.57 35.20 -9.22
C ALA A 109 -7.39 35.55 -10.15
N THR A 110 -6.23 34.96 -9.91
CA THR A 110 -4.96 35.28 -10.58
C THR A 110 -4.53 34.25 -11.60
N GLY A 111 -5.11 33.04 -11.55
CA GLY A 111 -4.71 31.92 -12.39
C GLY A 111 -3.35 31.31 -12.01
N ARG A 112 -2.70 31.79 -10.93
CA ARG A 112 -1.39 31.30 -10.48
C ARG A 112 -1.49 29.84 -10.03
N LEU A 113 -0.56 29.02 -10.52
CA LEU A 113 -0.44 27.61 -10.14
C LEU A 113 0.39 27.46 -8.86
N SER A 114 0.04 26.45 -8.05
CA SER A 114 0.75 26.07 -6.83
C SER A 114 0.54 24.59 -6.51
N GLY A 115 1.35 24.03 -5.61
CA GLY A 115 1.19 22.66 -5.13
C GLY A 115 2.34 21.73 -5.55
N PRO A 116 2.33 20.49 -5.04
CA PRO A 116 3.40 19.51 -5.23
C PRO A 116 3.62 19.07 -6.68
N MET A 117 2.63 19.21 -7.56
CA MET A 117 2.78 18.93 -9.00
C MET A 117 3.56 20.04 -9.75
N LEU A 118 3.57 21.28 -9.22
CA LEU A 118 4.12 22.44 -9.94
C LEU A 118 5.58 22.24 -10.42
N PRO A 119 6.51 21.66 -9.63
CA PRO A 119 7.89 21.44 -10.06
C PRO A 119 8.04 20.46 -11.24
N TYR A 120 7.04 19.60 -11.49
CA TYR A 120 7.07 18.60 -12.56
C TYR A 120 6.62 19.15 -13.91
N LEU A 121 5.84 20.25 -13.94
CA LEU A 121 5.36 20.83 -15.20
C LEU A 121 6.51 21.20 -16.16
N PRO A 122 7.62 21.83 -15.71
CA PRO A 122 8.75 22.10 -16.59
C PRO A 122 9.50 20.84 -17.05
N LEU A 123 9.40 19.72 -16.33
CA LEU A 123 10.02 18.45 -16.75
C LEU A 123 9.29 17.89 -17.97
N GLU A 124 7.95 17.96 -18.01
CA GLU A 124 7.18 17.51 -19.18
C GLU A 124 7.49 18.35 -20.43
N GLU A 125 7.74 19.65 -20.27
CA GLU A 125 8.21 20.48 -21.38
C GLU A 125 9.59 20.06 -21.90
N ARG A 126 10.52 19.70 -21.01
CA ARG A 126 11.89 19.28 -21.35
C ARG A 126 11.98 17.86 -21.89
N HIS A 127 11.14 16.95 -21.37
CA HIS A 127 11.18 15.51 -21.60
C HIS A 127 9.88 14.99 -22.20
N LYS A 128 9.33 15.71 -23.19
CA LYS A 128 8.03 15.42 -23.79
C LYS A 128 7.81 13.94 -24.08
N GLY A 129 6.71 13.40 -23.56
CA GLY A 129 6.34 11.98 -23.73
C GLY A 129 7.05 11.02 -22.77
N LYS A 130 7.85 11.51 -21.82
CA LYS A 130 8.47 10.71 -20.75
C LYS A 130 7.82 10.91 -19.38
N LEU A 131 6.80 11.76 -19.23
CA LEU A 131 6.03 11.85 -18.00
C LEU A 131 4.53 11.61 -18.22
N GLU A 132 3.91 11.00 -17.21
CA GLU A 132 2.47 10.97 -17.00
C GLU A 132 2.17 11.79 -15.74
N LEU A 133 1.45 12.90 -15.87
CA LEU A 133 1.12 13.79 -14.75
C LEU A 133 -0.39 13.77 -14.50
N LEU A 134 -0.80 13.29 -13.33
CA LEU A 134 -2.19 13.21 -12.90
C LEU A 134 -2.46 14.19 -11.73
N PRO A 135 -3.59 14.92 -11.72
CA PRO A 135 -3.86 15.96 -10.73
C PRO A 135 -4.49 15.41 -9.42
N HIS A 136 -3.79 14.51 -8.73
CA HIS A 136 -4.25 13.80 -7.51
C HIS A 136 -5.54 12.99 -7.72
N ALA A 137 -5.58 12.22 -8.82
CA ALA A 137 -6.76 11.50 -9.26
C ALA A 137 -6.73 9.99 -8.95
N ALA A 138 -5.62 9.42 -8.48
CA ALA A 138 -5.48 7.97 -8.31
C ALA A 138 -6.49 7.38 -7.32
N ALA A 139 -6.92 8.15 -6.33
CA ALA A 139 -7.90 7.73 -5.33
C ALA A 139 -9.36 7.97 -5.76
N ASP A 140 -9.60 8.56 -6.94
CA ASP A 140 -10.95 8.87 -7.45
C ASP A 140 -11.58 7.64 -8.12
N THR A 141 -11.90 6.63 -7.30
CA THR A 141 -12.45 5.34 -7.73
C THR A 141 -13.77 5.02 -7.02
N ASP A 142 -14.61 4.21 -7.66
CA ASP A 142 -15.83 3.63 -7.07
C ASP A 142 -15.53 2.48 -6.08
N HIS A 143 -14.28 2.36 -5.61
CA HIS A 143 -13.89 1.29 -4.70
C HIS A 143 -14.70 1.37 -3.39
N PRO A 144 -15.26 0.26 -2.86
CA PRO A 144 -16.13 0.29 -1.68
C PRO A 144 -15.53 0.95 -0.44
N SER A 145 -14.20 0.89 -0.28
CA SER A 145 -13.49 1.58 0.80
C SER A 145 -13.68 3.10 0.79
N ARG A 146 -13.90 3.71 -0.38
CA ARG A 146 -14.07 5.17 -0.52
C ARG A 146 -15.37 5.63 0.13
N VAL A 147 -16.46 4.95 -0.18
CA VAL A 147 -17.78 5.21 0.42
C VAL A 147 -17.76 4.87 1.91
N ALA A 148 -17.13 3.75 2.29
CA ALA A 148 -17.00 3.37 3.70
C ALA A 148 -16.23 4.42 4.52
N GLY A 149 -15.09 4.91 3.98
CA GLY A 149 -14.30 5.97 4.60
C GLY A 149 -15.06 7.30 4.70
N ALA A 150 -15.80 7.69 3.66
CA ALA A 150 -16.62 8.89 3.67
C ALA A 150 -17.74 8.83 4.73
N ARG A 151 -18.44 7.69 4.82
CA ARG A 151 -19.45 7.45 5.86
C ARG A 151 -18.83 7.53 7.26
N GLN A 152 -17.70 6.86 7.46
CA GLN A 152 -16.98 6.92 8.72
C GLN A 152 -16.56 8.35 9.09
N ALA A 153 -16.10 9.17 8.14
CA ALA A 153 -15.75 10.56 8.40
C ALA A 153 -16.96 11.39 8.84
N VAL A 154 -18.12 11.20 8.19
CA VAL A 154 -19.38 11.85 8.59
C VAL A 154 -19.78 11.42 10.00
N ASP A 155 -19.77 10.12 10.29
CA ASP A 155 -20.09 9.59 11.62
C ASP A 155 -19.19 10.22 12.70
N GLN A 156 -17.88 10.33 12.42
CA GLN A 156 -16.92 10.96 13.35
C GLN A 156 -17.20 12.44 13.58
N ILE A 157 -17.55 13.19 12.53
CA ILE A 157 -17.95 14.60 12.67
C ILE A 157 -19.20 14.71 13.55
N MET A 158 -20.19 13.85 13.32
CA MET A 158 -21.43 13.85 14.10
C MET A 158 -21.20 13.46 15.57
N ASP A 159 -20.32 12.48 15.84
CA ASP A 159 -19.98 12.05 17.19
C ASP A 159 -19.27 13.16 17.99
N VAL A 160 -18.34 13.89 17.35
CA VAL A 160 -17.65 15.05 17.93
C VAL A 160 -18.67 16.13 18.30
N ILE A 161 -19.62 16.44 17.40
CA ILE A 161 -20.61 17.51 17.61
C ILE A 161 -21.65 17.13 18.67
N ARG A 162 -22.20 15.91 18.61
CA ARG A 162 -23.39 15.54 19.40
C ARG A 162 -23.05 15.00 20.78
N ILE A 163 -21.96 14.24 20.90
CA ILE A 163 -21.64 13.49 22.11
C ILE A 163 -20.20 13.67 22.58
N LYS A 164 -19.44 14.57 21.95
CA LYS A 164 -18.04 14.90 22.30
C LYS A 164 -17.12 13.66 22.30
N SER A 165 -17.36 12.73 21.38
CA SER A 165 -16.54 11.53 21.21
C SER A 165 -15.61 11.69 20.00
N VAL A 166 -14.31 11.43 20.17
CA VAL A 166 -13.30 11.56 19.11
C VAL A 166 -12.76 10.19 18.73
N THR A 167 -13.05 9.74 17.51
CA THR A 167 -12.41 8.57 16.89
C THR A 167 -11.31 9.04 15.93
N ASN A 168 -10.23 8.27 15.77
CA ASN A 168 -9.11 8.59 14.88
C ASN A 168 -8.40 9.92 15.19
N LEU A 169 -8.31 10.27 16.48
CA LEU A 169 -7.69 11.50 16.95
C LEU A 169 -6.31 11.74 16.31
N LYS A 170 -6.11 12.97 15.81
CA LYS A 170 -4.82 13.52 15.40
C LYS A 170 -4.51 14.73 16.26
N GLY A 171 -3.39 14.69 16.99
CA GLY A 171 -3.04 15.72 17.97
C GLY A 171 -3.69 15.45 19.32
N ASP A 172 -4.03 16.52 20.03
CA ASP A 172 -4.50 16.46 21.41
C ASP A 172 -6.02 16.27 21.51
N LEU A 173 -6.46 15.49 22.51
CA LEU A 173 -7.87 15.32 22.82
C LEU A 173 -8.40 16.62 23.46
N PRO A 174 -9.43 17.27 22.90
CA PRO A 174 -9.94 18.51 23.47
C PRO A 174 -10.53 18.31 24.88
N GLU A 175 -10.46 19.36 25.71
CA GLU A 175 -11.02 19.31 27.06
C GLU A 175 -12.54 19.01 27.03
N GLY A 176 -12.96 18.06 27.87
CA GLY A 176 -14.37 17.64 27.93
C GLY A 176 -14.81 16.68 26.82
N TYR A 177 -13.87 16.17 26.00
CA TYR A 177 -14.12 15.12 25.02
C TYR A 177 -13.61 13.77 25.51
N VAL A 178 -14.15 12.69 24.95
CA VAL A 178 -13.73 11.31 25.22
C VAL A 178 -13.10 10.71 23.97
N SER A 179 -11.98 10.01 24.13
CA SER A 179 -11.38 9.25 23.04
C SER A 179 -12.13 7.93 22.82
N ALA A 180 -12.56 7.69 21.59
CA ALA A 180 -13.12 6.42 21.14
C ALA A 180 -12.08 5.53 20.45
N GLY A 181 -10.80 5.91 20.52
CA GLY A 181 -9.70 5.16 19.93
C GLY A 181 -9.62 5.29 18.41
N SER A 182 -9.02 4.29 17.77
CA SER A 182 -8.83 4.25 16.31
C SER A 182 -9.72 3.20 15.66
N ARG A 183 -10.23 3.52 14.47
CA ARG A 183 -11.05 2.64 13.64
C ARG A 183 -10.65 2.83 12.18
N THR A 184 -10.53 1.72 11.46
CA THR A 184 -10.40 1.69 9.99
C THR A 184 -11.59 0.94 9.39
N PRO A 185 -11.93 1.18 8.11
CA PRO A 185 -12.86 0.33 7.40
C PRO A 185 -12.37 -1.13 7.38
N ALA A 186 -13.30 -2.09 7.36
CA ALA A 186 -12.97 -3.51 7.27
C ALA A 186 -12.12 -3.79 6.01
N GLY A 187 -11.14 -4.67 6.14
CA GLY A 187 -10.20 -4.99 5.06
C GLY A 187 -9.12 -3.91 4.84
N ILE A 188 -9.05 -2.87 5.68
CA ILE A 188 -8.01 -1.83 5.59
C ILE A 188 -7.20 -1.76 6.87
N GLY A 189 -5.88 -1.86 6.73
CA GLY A 189 -4.93 -1.67 7.81
C GLY A 189 -4.55 -2.98 8.50
N LYS A 190 -4.15 -2.88 9.77
CA LYS A 190 -3.59 -3.99 10.52
C LYS A 190 -4.65 -4.95 11.05
N VAL A 191 -4.32 -6.24 11.09
CA VAL A 191 -5.05 -7.27 11.83
C VAL A 191 -4.79 -7.08 13.33
N THR A 192 -5.65 -6.31 13.99
CA THR A 192 -5.52 -6.04 15.43
C THR A 192 -6.16 -7.13 16.29
N LYS A 193 -5.87 -7.13 17.60
CA LYS A 193 -6.57 -7.98 18.59
C LYS A 193 -8.09 -7.82 18.52
N GLN A 194 -8.57 -6.60 18.27
CA GLN A 194 -10.00 -6.32 18.14
C GLN A 194 -10.60 -7.00 16.90
N VAL A 195 -9.87 -6.98 15.78
CA VAL A 195 -10.31 -7.65 14.54
C VAL A 195 -10.40 -9.16 14.78
N ALA A 196 -9.39 -9.76 15.42
CA ALA A 196 -9.43 -11.18 15.77
C ALA A 196 -10.57 -11.53 16.72
N ALA A 197 -10.85 -10.69 17.73
CA ALA A 197 -11.97 -10.87 18.65
C ALA A 197 -13.33 -10.79 17.92
N THR A 198 -13.51 -9.81 17.02
CA THR A 198 -14.73 -9.70 16.21
C THR A 198 -14.87 -10.86 15.21
N ALA A 199 -13.77 -11.40 14.68
CA ALA A 199 -13.80 -12.61 13.86
C ALA A 199 -14.24 -13.84 14.69
N ALA A 200 -13.82 -13.94 15.96
CA ALA A 200 -14.21 -15.00 16.89
C ALA A 200 -15.72 -15.11 17.14
N GLU A 201 -16.45 -14.01 17.00
CA GLU A 201 -17.90 -13.97 17.15
C GLU A 201 -18.66 -14.55 15.94
N LYS A 202 -17.97 -14.79 14.81
CA LYS A 202 -18.57 -15.29 13.56
C LYS A 202 -18.36 -16.80 13.41
N ALA A 203 -19.00 -17.57 14.28
CA ALA A 203 -18.81 -19.03 14.40
C ALA A 203 -18.90 -19.79 13.06
N ASP A 204 -19.93 -19.52 12.24
CA ASP A 204 -20.14 -20.21 10.97
C ASP A 204 -18.98 -19.96 9.97
N LEU A 205 -18.52 -18.71 9.86
CA LEU A 205 -17.41 -18.36 8.97
C LEU A 205 -16.08 -18.94 9.45
N LEU A 206 -15.88 -19.06 10.76
CA LEU A 206 -14.69 -19.68 11.32
C LEU A 206 -14.67 -21.19 11.13
N ASP A 207 -15.83 -21.85 11.26
CA ASP A 207 -15.92 -23.28 10.98
C ASP A 207 -15.65 -23.56 9.50
N GLU A 208 -16.18 -22.74 8.61
CA GLU A 208 -15.90 -22.86 7.17
C GLU A 208 -14.43 -22.59 6.84
N LEU A 209 -13.81 -21.57 7.47
CA LEU A 209 -12.39 -21.29 7.31
C LEU A 209 -11.53 -22.46 7.77
N ARG A 210 -11.90 -23.09 8.89
CA ARG A 210 -11.25 -24.28 9.42
C ARG A 210 -11.33 -25.44 8.43
N GLN A 211 -12.52 -25.75 7.91
CA GLN A 211 -12.73 -26.84 6.95
C GLN A 211 -11.93 -26.65 5.65
N ALA A 212 -11.93 -25.43 5.10
CA ALA A 212 -11.13 -25.10 3.90
C ALA A 212 -9.63 -25.24 4.19
N SER A 213 -9.17 -24.78 5.35
CA SER A 213 -7.77 -24.87 5.77
C SER A 213 -7.30 -26.32 5.97
N GLU A 214 -8.14 -27.16 6.58
CA GLU A 214 -7.86 -28.58 6.78
C GLU A 214 -7.77 -29.34 5.45
N SER A 215 -8.67 -29.03 4.51
CA SER A 215 -8.67 -29.62 3.16
C SER A 215 -7.39 -29.28 2.40
N LEU A 216 -6.95 -28.02 2.45
CA LEU A 216 -5.67 -27.58 1.87
C LEU A 216 -4.48 -28.31 2.51
N ALA A 217 -4.42 -28.33 3.83
CA ALA A 217 -3.33 -28.96 4.57
C ALA A 217 -3.22 -30.46 4.23
N ALA A 218 -4.35 -31.16 4.12
CA ALA A 218 -4.39 -32.58 3.77
C ALA A 218 -3.84 -32.85 2.36
N ILE A 219 -4.27 -32.07 1.36
CA ILE A 219 -3.86 -32.27 -0.04
C ILE A 219 -2.37 -31.92 -0.22
N VAL A 220 -1.94 -30.76 0.29
CA VAL A 220 -0.53 -30.33 0.23
C VAL A 220 0.37 -31.30 0.99
N GLY A 221 -0.07 -31.77 2.16
CA GLY A 221 0.63 -32.79 2.93
C GLY A 221 0.80 -34.10 2.15
N ALA A 222 -0.25 -34.57 1.46
CA ALA A 222 -0.18 -35.76 0.62
C ALA A 222 0.80 -35.58 -0.56
N LEU A 223 0.74 -34.44 -1.25
CA LEU A 223 1.67 -34.12 -2.35
C LEU A 223 3.14 -34.05 -1.89
N SER A 224 3.37 -33.51 -0.69
CA SER A 224 4.72 -33.39 -0.11
C SER A 224 5.28 -34.71 0.42
N ALA A 225 4.43 -35.61 0.92
CA ALA A 225 4.87 -36.86 1.53
C ALA A 225 5.08 -37.99 0.52
N VAL A 226 4.42 -37.94 -0.64
CA VAL A 226 4.49 -39.00 -1.65
C VAL A 226 5.64 -38.76 -2.61
N SER A 227 6.66 -39.63 -2.55
CA SER A 227 7.81 -39.61 -3.46
C SER A 227 7.60 -40.38 -4.76
N ASP A 228 6.65 -41.32 -4.79
CA ASP A 228 6.32 -42.10 -5.99
C ASP A 228 5.59 -41.23 -7.03
N PRO A 229 6.13 -41.06 -8.25
CA PRO A 229 5.53 -40.20 -9.27
C PRO A 229 4.12 -40.62 -9.67
N GLY A 230 3.86 -41.92 -9.84
CA GLY A 230 2.55 -42.42 -10.26
C GLY A 230 1.48 -42.23 -9.19
N HIS A 231 1.83 -42.35 -7.91
CA HIS A 231 0.92 -42.02 -6.81
C HIS A 231 0.70 -40.52 -6.70
N ARG A 232 1.74 -39.70 -6.88
CA ARG A 232 1.59 -38.24 -6.90
C ARG A 232 0.65 -37.79 -8.03
N GLU A 233 0.77 -38.38 -9.23
CA GLU A 233 -0.13 -38.11 -10.37
C GLU A 233 -1.60 -38.42 -10.03
N ARG A 234 -1.87 -39.57 -9.40
CA ARG A 234 -3.23 -39.89 -8.94
C ARG A 234 -3.80 -38.90 -7.92
N ILE A 235 -2.95 -38.33 -7.06
CA ILE A 235 -3.36 -37.29 -6.10
C ILE A 235 -3.69 -36.01 -6.87
N VAL A 236 -2.83 -35.60 -7.81
CA VAL A 236 -3.05 -34.43 -8.66
C VAL A 236 -4.37 -34.58 -9.42
N ASP A 237 -4.57 -35.68 -10.14
CA ASP A 237 -5.79 -35.91 -10.93
C ASP A 237 -7.05 -35.85 -10.08
N ARG A 238 -7.01 -36.44 -8.89
CA ARG A 238 -8.19 -36.54 -8.01
C ARG A 238 -8.50 -35.23 -7.28
N TYR A 239 -7.49 -34.48 -6.86
CA TYR A 239 -7.66 -33.40 -5.88
C TYR A 239 -7.32 -32.00 -6.38
N THR A 240 -6.90 -31.82 -7.65
CA THR A 240 -6.60 -30.48 -8.19
C THR A 240 -7.77 -29.51 -8.05
N GLY A 241 -9.00 -29.94 -8.37
CA GLY A 241 -10.19 -29.09 -8.24
C GLY A 241 -10.43 -28.67 -6.79
N LEU A 242 -10.46 -29.64 -5.86
CA LEU A 242 -10.67 -29.39 -4.44
C LEU A 242 -9.56 -28.52 -3.83
N LEU A 243 -8.32 -28.68 -4.27
CA LEU A 243 -7.18 -27.86 -3.86
C LEU A 243 -7.41 -26.39 -4.24
N ALA A 244 -7.77 -26.11 -5.49
CA ALA A 244 -8.03 -24.76 -5.97
C ALA A 244 -9.23 -24.12 -5.27
N GLU A 245 -10.36 -24.83 -5.19
CA GLU A 245 -11.57 -24.35 -4.52
C GLU A 245 -11.34 -24.05 -3.04
N SER A 246 -10.61 -24.93 -2.34
CA SER A 246 -10.30 -24.71 -0.91
C SER A 246 -9.37 -23.52 -0.72
N ALA A 247 -8.40 -23.28 -1.63
CA ALA A 247 -7.49 -22.14 -1.59
C ALA A 247 -8.26 -20.82 -1.79
N ASP A 248 -9.09 -20.76 -2.83
CA ASP A 248 -9.91 -19.59 -3.12
C ASP A 248 -10.89 -19.30 -1.99
N ARG A 249 -11.52 -20.35 -1.43
CA ARG A 249 -12.46 -20.19 -0.32
C ARG A 249 -11.77 -19.72 0.95
N GLN A 250 -10.61 -20.29 1.29
CA GLN A 250 -9.82 -19.86 2.44
C GLN A 250 -9.45 -18.37 2.31
N ARG A 251 -8.96 -17.93 1.14
CA ARG A 251 -8.62 -16.51 0.89
C ARG A 251 -9.84 -15.62 1.10
N ALA A 252 -10.96 -15.93 0.46
CA ALA A 252 -12.18 -15.15 0.57
C ALA A 252 -12.69 -15.02 2.02
N LEU A 253 -12.57 -16.09 2.82
CA LEU A 253 -12.95 -16.09 4.23
C LEU A 253 -11.99 -15.26 5.08
N LEU A 254 -10.68 -15.33 4.84
CA LEU A 254 -9.70 -14.47 5.51
C LEU A 254 -9.99 -12.98 5.24
N ASP A 255 -10.31 -12.62 4.00
CA ASP A 255 -10.70 -11.27 3.62
C ASP A 255 -12.01 -10.83 4.32
N GLN A 256 -13.05 -11.68 4.29
CA GLN A 256 -14.34 -11.41 4.92
C GLN A 256 -14.26 -11.27 6.45
N LEU A 257 -13.32 -11.98 7.07
CA LEU A 257 -13.03 -11.90 8.50
C LEU A 257 -12.07 -10.75 8.84
N GLY A 258 -11.46 -10.09 7.84
CA GLY A 258 -10.46 -9.05 8.04
C GLY A 258 -9.14 -9.57 8.61
N LEU A 259 -8.83 -10.85 8.40
CA LEU A 259 -7.64 -11.53 8.92
C LEU A 259 -6.47 -11.52 7.93
N TYR A 260 -6.61 -10.79 6.81
CA TYR A 260 -5.55 -10.59 5.84
C TYR A 260 -4.97 -9.18 5.98
N GLY A 261 -3.66 -9.09 6.26
CA GLY A 261 -2.95 -7.82 6.40
C GLY A 261 -1.82 -7.86 7.45
N PRO A 262 -1.11 -6.74 7.65
CA PRO A 262 -0.03 -6.63 8.64
C PRO A 262 -0.53 -6.82 10.07
N ALA A 263 0.29 -7.40 10.96
CA ALA A 263 0.03 -7.49 12.40
C ALA A 263 0.53 -6.28 13.21
#